data_AF-A0A5N6XS40-F1
#
_entry.id   AF-A0A5N6XS40-F1
#
_cell.length_a   1.000
_cell.length_b   1.000
_cell.length_c   1.000
_cell.angle_alpha   90.00
_cell.angle_beta   90.00
_cell.angle_gamma   90.00
#
_symmetry.space_group_name_H-M   'P 1'
#
loop_
_entity.id
_entity.type
_entity.pdbx_description
1 polymer ?
#
loop_
_entity_poly.entity_id
_entity_poly.type
_entity_poly.pdbx_seq_one_letter_code
_entity_poly.pdbx_strand_id
1 'polypeptide(L)'
;MGRKSNRNRKGNVGQTNDVGVRVIRAYRFSAPATEADLTREMKRKASSALREDSLQMIRDGDDAFVGNNEGFTLTRELRRRDEELQELKEQRERPHWFAKMVRQCFLLTYKRGKLHTASDEDCDMIRKVNEKVHGGDALADAELYGNWGRRDYDVYKKLYGVHPKDIAKYCMDIIDEHATFVAADDRECSPKLEELFQKYLRDLEAAEYPHDFLFEEACQDPAVARVRGSYWEFLRSRETEVRWHGHRKPDQDYQD
;
A
#
# COMPACT_ATOMS: atom_id res chain seq x y z
N MET A 1 38.22 -17.15 -40.79
CA MET A 1 38.10 -15.67 -40.80
C MET A 1 36.79 -15.29 -40.12
N GLY A 2 36.83 -14.80 -38.88
CA GLY A 2 35.65 -14.31 -38.16
C GLY A 2 35.83 -12.83 -37.82
N ARG A 3 35.16 -11.95 -38.57
CA ARG A 3 35.15 -10.50 -38.28
C ARG A 3 34.30 -10.26 -37.02
N LYS A 4 34.95 -9.99 -35.88
CA LYS A 4 34.25 -9.47 -34.70
C LYS A 4 33.83 -8.02 -34.99
N SER A 5 32.52 -7.80 -35.03
CA SER A 5 31.88 -6.50 -35.18
C SER A 5 32.19 -5.64 -33.95
N ASN A 6 33.04 -4.63 -34.12
CA ASN A 6 33.33 -3.63 -33.10
C ASN A 6 32.23 -2.56 -33.14
N ARG A 7 31.17 -2.74 -32.34
CA ARG A 7 30.11 -1.72 -32.20
C ARG A 7 30.61 -0.60 -31.28
N ASN A 8 31.07 0.48 -31.89
CA ASN A 8 31.27 1.77 -31.21
C ASN A 8 29.92 2.30 -30.69
N ARG A 9 29.73 2.35 -29.37
CA ARG A 9 28.63 3.09 -28.74
C ARG A 9 29.12 4.52 -28.45
N LYS A 10 28.50 5.51 -29.11
CA LYS A 10 28.73 6.94 -28.86
C LYS A 10 28.17 7.32 -27.47
N GLY A 11 28.93 8.09 -26.70
CA GLY A 11 28.49 8.67 -25.43
C GLY A 11 27.63 9.91 -25.67
N ASN A 12 26.57 10.07 -24.88
CA ASN A 12 25.76 11.29 -24.83
C ASN A 12 26.36 12.27 -23.82
N VAL A 13 26.51 13.52 -24.24
CA VAL A 13 26.76 14.68 -23.38
C VAL A 13 25.41 15.02 -22.73
N GLY A 14 25.29 14.85 -21.42
CA GLY A 14 24.11 15.32 -20.68
C GLY A 14 23.99 16.84 -20.79
N GLN A 15 22.76 17.33 -20.92
CA GLN A 15 22.44 18.74 -21.19
C GLN A 15 23.15 19.73 -20.25
N THR A 16 23.60 20.82 -20.85
CA THR A 16 24.15 22.02 -20.22
C THR A 16 23.04 22.79 -19.51
N ASN A 17 23.16 22.99 -18.20
CA ASN A 17 22.45 24.05 -17.50
C ASN A 17 23.39 25.26 -17.33
N ASP A 18 22.86 26.47 -17.48
CA ASP A 18 23.58 27.76 -17.58
C ASP A 18 24.34 28.21 -16.31
N VAL A 19 24.59 27.30 -15.34
CA VAL A 19 25.08 27.62 -13.99
C VAL A 19 26.52 27.16 -13.75
N GLY A 20 27.32 26.93 -14.79
CA GLY A 20 28.76 26.63 -14.64
C GLY A 20 29.12 25.24 -14.09
N VAL A 21 28.14 24.48 -13.58
CA VAL A 21 28.32 23.11 -13.06
C VAL A 21 28.41 22.09 -14.19
N ARG A 22 29.49 21.30 -14.26
CA ARG A 22 29.68 20.35 -15.36
C ARG A 22 30.43 19.07 -14.94
N VAL A 23 29.75 17.93 -15.01
CA VAL A 23 30.35 16.59 -14.86
C VAL A 23 30.05 15.78 -16.11
N ILE A 24 31.09 15.15 -16.69
CA ILE A 24 30.94 14.27 -17.85
C ILE A 24 31.13 12.83 -17.39
N ARG A 25 30.07 12.01 -17.52
CA ARG A 25 30.12 10.57 -17.30
C ARG A 25 30.72 9.88 -18.53
N ALA A 26 31.80 9.10 -18.35
CA ALA A 26 32.41 8.33 -19.44
C ALA A 26 32.14 6.83 -19.27
N TYR A 27 31.69 6.16 -20.34
CA TYR A 27 31.51 4.71 -20.35
C TYR A 27 32.81 3.96 -20.68
N ARG A 28 32.91 2.76 -20.08
CA ARG A 28 33.85 1.64 -20.31
C ARG A 28 34.33 1.52 -21.77
N PHE A 29 35.64 1.63 -22.01
CA PHE A 29 36.27 1.39 -23.32
C PHE A 29 36.86 -0.02 -23.40
N SER A 30 36.71 -0.68 -24.56
CA SER A 30 37.31 -1.99 -24.85
C SER A 30 38.65 -1.82 -25.59
N ALA A 31 39.69 -2.52 -25.12
CA ALA A 31 41.09 -2.59 -25.60
C ALA A 31 42.11 -1.69 -24.85
N PRO A 32 43.40 -2.08 -24.79
CA PRO A 32 44.30 -1.79 -23.68
C PRO A 32 44.97 -0.42 -23.84
N ALA A 33 44.19 0.65 -23.65
CA ALA A 33 44.77 1.95 -23.40
C ALA A 33 45.25 2.00 -21.94
N THR A 34 46.45 2.51 -21.70
CA THR A 34 46.92 2.73 -20.33
C THR A 34 46.03 3.78 -19.67
N GLU A 35 45.87 3.70 -18.35
CA GLU A 35 45.07 4.66 -17.57
C GLU A 35 45.50 6.12 -17.82
N ALA A 36 46.80 6.35 -18.04
CA ALA A 36 47.35 7.66 -18.37
C ALA A 36 46.84 8.20 -19.72
N ASP A 37 46.76 7.35 -20.75
CA ASP A 37 46.28 7.75 -22.08
C ASP A 37 44.79 8.05 -22.07
N LEU A 38 44.02 7.25 -21.31
CA LEU A 38 42.59 7.47 -21.10
C LEU A 38 42.34 8.79 -20.37
N THR A 39 43.08 9.04 -19.29
CA THR A 39 42.98 10.27 -18.50
C THR A 39 43.28 11.51 -19.35
N ARG A 40 44.33 11.46 -20.17
CA ARG A 40 44.73 12.57 -21.05
C ARG A 40 43.66 12.87 -22.09
N GLU A 41 43.12 11.84 -22.74
CA GLU A 41 42.09 12.01 -23.78
C GLU A 41 40.77 12.52 -23.21
N MET A 42 40.38 12.03 -22.03
CA MET A 42 39.17 12.50 -21.36
C MET A 42 39.30 13.95 -20.89
N LYS A 43 40.43 14.32 -20.28
CA LYS A 43 40.70 15.71 -19.91
C LYS A 43 40.71 16.62 -21.13
N ARG A 44 41.32 16.21 -22.26
CA ARG A 44 41.30 17.00 -23.50
C ARG A 44 39.89 17.29 -24.01
N LYS A 45 39.03 16.26 -24.07
CA LYS A 45 37.64 16.41 -24.50
C LYS A 45 36.82 17.24 -23.51
N ALA A 46 37.00 17.01 -22.21
CA ALA A 46 36.34 17.77 -21.18
C ALA A 46 36.80 19.25 -21.20
N SER A 47 38.10 19.55 -21.27
CA SER A 47 38.60 20.93 -21.37
C SER A 47 38.10 21.69 -22.61
N SER A 48 37.83 21.00 -23.72
CA SER A 48 37.17 21.65 -24.87
C SER A 48 35.72 22.05 -24.58
N ALA A 49 35.09 21.37 -23.63
CA ALA A 49 33.70 21.57 -23.23
C ALA A 49 33.56 22.31 -21.89
N LEU A 50 34.62 22.52 -21.11
CA LEU A 50 34.65 23.08 -19.74
C LEU A 50 35.71 24.20 -19.70
N ARG A 51 35.35 25.45 -19.37
CA ARG A 51 36.34 26.54 -19.28
C ARG A 51 37.22 26.37 -18.04
N GLU A 52 38.54 26.38 -18.25
CA GLU A 52 39.69 26.65 -17.35
C GLU A 52 39.75 26.13 -15.90
N ASP A 53 38.78 25.38 -15.40
CA ASP A 53 38.86 24.79 -14.06
C ASP A 53 39.79 23.57 -14.03
N SER A 54 40.45 23.36 -12.89
CA SER A 54 41.28 22.17 -12.65
C SER A 54 40.42 20.89 -12.69
N LEU A 55 40.45 20.19 -13.83
CA LEU A 55 39.70 18.96 -14.04
C LEU A 55 40.35 17.76 -13.33
N GLN A 56 39.54 17.04 -12.59
CA GLN A 56 39.92 15.81 -11.89
C GLN A 56 39.18 14.61 -12.48
N MET A 57 39.74 13.42 -12.27
CA MET A 57 39.12 12.16 -12.64
C MET A 57 38.87 11.34 -11.37
N ILE A 58 37.65 10.86 -11.18
CA ILE A 58 37.28 9.98 -10.08
C ILE A 58 36.76 8.68 -10.67
N ARG A 59 37.17 7.54 -10.09
CA ARG A 59 36.59 6.23 -10.40
C ARG A 59 35.54 5.88 -9.36
N ASP A 60 34.41 5.35 -9.83
CA ASP A 60 33.37 4.79 -8.99
C ASP A 60 32.93 3.44 -9.60
N GLY A 61 33.43 2.35 -9.01
CA GLY A 61 33.34 1.01 -9.59
C GLY A 61 34.03 0.90 -10.95
N ASP A 62 33.27 0.42 -11.95
CA ASP A 62 33.71 0.30 -13.34
C ASP A 62 33.63 1.63 -14.14
N ASP A 63 33.03 2.67 -13.56
CA ASP A 63 32.80 3.95 -14.22
C ASP A 63 33.89 4.98 -13.86
N ALA A 64 34.26 5.81 -14.84
CA ALA A 64 35.17 6.94 -14.66
C ALA A 64 34.46 8.26 -14.98
N PHE A 65 34.61 9.22 -14.08
CA PHE A 65 33.99 10.53 -14.14
C PHE A 65 35.06 11.59 -14.25
N VAL A 66 34.88 12.58 -15.14
CA VAL A 66 35.77 13.74 -15.26
C VAL A 66 34.96 15.03 -15.08
N GLY A 67 35.43 15.90 -14.20
CA GLY A 67 34.75 17.15 -13.85
C GLY A 67 35.61 18.08 -13.02
N ASN A 68 35.10 19.26 -12.72
CA ASN A 68 35.68 20.17 -11.73
C ASN A 68 35.23 19.77 -10.30
N ASN A 69 35.86 20.34 -9.28
CA ASN A 69 35.54 20.06 -7.87
C ASN A 69 34.06 20.32 -7.56
N GLU A 70 33.50 21.42 -8.06
CA GLU A 70 32.10 21.79 -7.84
C GLU A 70 31.13 20.76 -8.42
N GLY A 71 31.39 20.28 -9.65
CA GLY A 71 30.62 19.22 -10.26
C GLY A 71 30.68 17.90 -9.49
N PHE A 72 31.85 17.52 -8.99
CA PHE A 72 31.99 16.33 -8.14
C PHE A 72 31.26 16.48 -6.80
N THR A 73 31.36 17.65 -6.15
CA THR A 73 30.65 17.94 -4.90
C THR A 73 29.15 17.83 -5.12
N LEU A 74 28.61 18.47 -6.16
CA LEU A 74 27.18 18.41 -6.47
C LEU A 74 26.71 17.01 -6.84
N THR A 75 27.53 16.22 -7.55
CA THR A 75 27.19 14.83 -7.86
C THR A 75 27.11 13.97 -6.60
N ARG A 76 28.04 14.16 -5.64
CA ARG A 76 27.98 13.48 -4.35
C ARG A 76 26.77 13.92 -3.53
N GLU A 77 26.46 15.21 -3.50
CA GLU A 77 25.28 15.73 -2.80
C GLU A 77 23.97 15.23 -3.41
N LEU A 78 23.87 15.17 -4.74
CA LEU A 78 22.72 14.60 -5.44
C LEU A 78 22.55 13.11 -5.11
N ARG A 79 23.62 12.32 -5.17
CA ARG A 79 23.57 10.90 -4.76
C ARG A 79 23.13 10.76 -3.31
N ARG A 80 23.71 11.56 -2.40
CA ARG A 80 23.36 11.52 -0.98
C ARG A 80 21.87 11.86 -0.79
N ARG A 81 21.36 12.87 -1.49
CA ARG A 81 19.93 13.23 -1.46
C ARG A 81 19.04 12.16 -2.07
N ASP A 82 19.48 11.50 -3.14
CA ASP A 82 18.73 10.39 -3.76
C ASP A 82 18.66 9.19 -2.82
N GLU A 83 19.76 8.85 -2.15
CA GLU A 83 19.83 7.83 -1.10
C GLU A 83 18.93 8.19 0.09
N GLU A 84 19.03 9.42 0.60
CA GLU A 84 18.14 9.95 1.66
C GLU A 84 16.65 9.88 1.24
N LEU A 85 16.32 10.25 0.00
CA LEU A 85 14.96 10.18 -0.53
C LEU A 85 14.47 8.74 -0.65
N GLN A 86 15.33 7.80 -1.06
CA GLN A 86 14.97 6.40 -1.12
C GLN A 86 14.74 5.83 0.28
N GLU A 87 15.61 6.13 1.23
CA GLU A 87 15.45 5.70 2.61
C GLU A 87 14.17 6.26 3.22
N LEU A 88 13.87 7.54 3.01
CA LEU A 88 12.62 8.15 3.47
C LEU A 88 11.38 7.52 2.83
N LYS A 89 11.44 7.14 1.55
CA LYS A 89 10.35 6.41 0.89
C LYS A 89 10.15 5.03 1.52
N GLU A 90 11.22 4.27 1.73
CA GLU A 90 11.15 2.96 2.37
C GLU A 90 10.63 3.05 3.82
N GLN A 91 11.11 4.05 4.58
CA GLN A 91 10.63 4.32 5.94
C GLN A 91 9.14 4.69 5.96
N ARG A 92 8.64 5.39 4.94
CA ARG A 92 7.22 5.74 4.81
C ARG A 92 6.36 4.56 4.34
N GLU A 93 6.85 3.76 3.40
CA GLU A 93 6.10 2.66 2.79
C GLU A 93 6.04 1.42 3.69
N ARG A 94 7.07 1.18 4.50
CA ARG A 94 7.15 -0.02 5.35
C ARG A 94 6.01 -0.13 6.38
N PRO A 95 5.63 0.91 7.13
CA PRO A 95 4.47 0.86 8.00
C PRO A 95 3.16 0.63 7.23
N HIS A 96 3.02 1.27 6.07
CA HIS A 96 1.83 1.12 5.23
C HIS A 96 1.70 -0.32 4.70
N TRP A 97 2.81 -0.91 4.23
CA TRP A 97 2.86 -2.30 3.79
C TRP A 97 2.49 -3.26 4.92
N PHE A 98 3.03 -3.03 6.12
CA PHE A 98 2.73 -3.87 7.29
C PHE A 98 1.25 -3.79 7.67
N ALA A 99 0.69 -2.59 7.76
CA ALA A 99 -0.74 -2.39 8.02
C ALA A 99 -1.63 -3.14 7.00
N LYS A 100 -1.24 -3.15 5.72
CA LYS A 100 -1.98 -3.86 4.67
C LYS A 100 -1.85 -5.38 4.79
N MET A 101 -0.70 -5.89 5.20
CA MET A 101 -0.53 -7.32 5.47
C MET A 101 -1.38 -7.79 6.65
N VAL A 102 -1.47 -6.98 7.69
CA VAL A 102 -2.32 -7.21 8.87
C VAL A 102 -3.79 -7.30 8.44
N ARG A 103 -4.29 -6.34 7.66
CA ARG A 103 -5.64 -6.38 7.06
C ARG A 103 -5.87 -7.60 6.16
N GLN A 104 -4.88 -7.98 5.36
CA GLN A 104 -4.97 -9.18 4.52
C GLN A 104 -5.16 -10.46 5.36
N CYS A 105 -4.46 -10.56 6.49
CA CYS A 105 -4.57 -11.69 7.40
C CYS A 105 -5.93 -11.78 8.11
N PHE A 106 -6.57 -10.65 8.42
CA PHE A 106 -7.94 -10.64 8.95
C PHE A 106 -8.91 -11.34 7.98
N LEU A 107 -8.93 -10.91 6.72
CA LEU A 107 -9.78 -11.50 5.68
C LEU A 107 -9.45 -12.97 5.41
N LEU A 108 -8.16 -13.35 5.43
CA LEU A 108 -7.76 -14.75 5.23
C LEU A 108 -8.14 -15.63 6.43
N THR A 109 -8.08 -15.10 7.64
CA THR A 109 -8.53 -15.80 8.85
C THR A 109 -10.02 -16.06 8.78
N TYR A 110 -10.82 -15.07 8.39
CA TYR A 110 -12.25 -15.24 8.11
C TYR A 110 -12.50 -16.30 7.02
N LYS A 111 -11.79 -16.20 5.89
CA LYS A 111 -11.90 -17.16 4.78
C LYS A 111 -11.58 -18.60 5.21
N ARG A 112 -10.58 -18.80 6.06
CA ARG A 112 -10.20 -20.11 6.60
C ARG A 112 -11.21 -20.62 7.64
N GLY A 113 -11.52 -19.80 8.63
CA GLY A 113 -12.27 -20.19 9.82
C GLY A 113 -13.79 -20.25 9.62
N LYS A 114 -14.34 -19.34 8.81
CA LYS A 114 -15.80 -19.20 8.63
C LYS A 114 -16.29 -19.66 7.26
N LEU A 115 -15.48 -19.46 6.21
CA LEU A 115 -15.86 -19.88 4.85
C LEU A 115 -15.31 -21.25 4.47
N HIS A 116 -14.28 -21.74 5.16
CA HIS A 116 -13.60 -23.01 4.87
C HIS A 116 -13.10 -23.14 3.42
N THR A 117 -12.67 -22.04 2.81
CA THR A 117 -12.21 -21.97 1.41
C THR A 117 -10.79 -21.43 1.24
N ALA A 118 -10.02 -21.31 2.32
CA ALA A 118 -8.64 -20.88 2.27
C ALA A 118 -7.73 -21.92 1.59
N SER A 119 -6.77 -21.47 0.78
CA SER A 119 -5.73 -22.33 0.19
C SER A 119 -4.56 -22.56 1.14
N ASP A 120 -3.60 -23.40 0.75
CA ASP A 120 -2.36 -23.58 1.49
C ASP A 120 -1.52 -22.29 1.52
N GLU A 121 -1.48 -21.54 0.43
CA GLU A 121 -0.81 -20.24 0.36
C GLU A 121 -1.45 -19.21 1.30
N ASP A 122 -2.79 -19.21 1.41
CA ASP A 122 -3.50 -18.38 2.37
C ASP A 122 -3.08 -18.74 3.80
N CYS A 123 -2.99 -20.04 4.11
CA CYS A 123 -2.57 -20.52 5.42
C CYS A 123 -1.12 -20.13 5.76
N ASP A 124 -0.22 -20.21 4.80
CA ASP A 124 1.17 -19.79 4.97
C ASP A 124 1.32 -18.29 5.16
N MET A 125 0.48 -17.48 4.50
CA MET A 125 0.45 -16.04 4.71
C MET A 125 0.00 -15.68 6.13
N ILE A 126 -1.07 -16.32 6.62
CA ILE A 126 -1.56 -16.13 8.00
C ILE A 126 -0.45 -16.45 9.01
N ARG A 127 0.28 -17.56 8.81
CA ARG A 127 1.39 -17.97 9.70
C ARG A 127 2.53 -16.96 9.74
N LYS A 128 2.83 -16.28 8.63
CA LYS A 128 3.95 -15.33 8.53
C LYS A 128 3.71 -14.03 9.27
N VAL A 129 2.47 -13.52 9.26
CA VAL A 129 2.16 -12.21 9.84
C VAL A 129 1.98 -12.30 11.36
N ASN A 130 1.56 -13.46 11.89
CA ASN A 130 1.48 -13.78 13.33
C ASN A 130 0.97 -12.64 14.24
N GLU A 131 0.05 -11.83 13.72
CA GLU A 131 -0.55 -10.70 14.41
C GLU A 131 -2.07 -10.84 14.34
N LYS A 132 -2.72 -10.52 15.45
CA LYS A 132 -4.16 -10.64 15.59
C LYS A 132 -4.79 -9.27 15.30
N VAL A 133 -5.71 -9.23 14.35
CA VAL A 133 -6.54 -8.05 14.09
C VAL A 133 -7.79 -8.12 14.94
N HIS A 134 -8.13 -7.00 15.58
CA HIS A 134 -9.21 -6.93 16.57
C HIS A 134 -10.59 -6.60 15.99
N GLY A 135 -10.72 -6.34 14.70
CA GLY A 135 -12.04 -6.08 14.10
C GLY A 135 -12.05 -5.83 12.59
N GLY A 136 -13.28 -5.72 12.08
CA GLY A 136 -13.55 -5.23 10.73
C GLY A 136 -13.03 -3.81 10.53
N ASP A 137 -12.59 -3.53 9.31
CA ASP A 137 -12.27 -2.19 8.80
C ASP A 137 -12.50 -2.27 7.29
N ALA A 138 -13.75 -2.05 6.92
CA ALA A 138 -14.25 -2.26 5.58
C ALA A 138 -13.54 -1.35 4.59
N LEU A 139 -13.28 -0.10 4.97
CA LEU A 139 -12.58 0.84 4.10
C LEU A 139 -11.13 0.42 3.87
N ALA A 140 -10.38 0.08 4.92
CA ALA A 140 -9.00 -0.36 4.76
C ALA A 140 -8.88 -1.70 4.02
N ASP A 141 -9.85 -2.60 4.21
CA ASP A 141 -9.94 -3.88 3.51
C ASP A 141 -10.33 -3.71 2.04
N ALA A 142 -11.18 -2.75 1.70
CA ALA A 142 -11.56 -2.46 0.33
C ALA A 142 -10.36 -2.02 -0.51
N GLU A 143 -9.42 -1.27 0.10
CA GLU A 143 -8.17 -0.87 -0.57
C GLU A 143 -7.34 -2.09 -1.04
N LEU A 144 -7.46 -3.24 -0.37
CA LEU A 144 -6.75 -4.45 -0.78
C LEU A 144 -7.21 -4.95 -2.16
N TYR A 145 -8.47 -4.69 -2.51
CA TYR A 145 -9.06 -5.08 -3.79
C TYR A 145 -8.77 -4.08 -4.92
N GLY A 146 -8.29 -2.88 -4.58
CA GLY A 146 -7.78 -1.90 -5.52
C GLY A 146 -6.30 -2.14 -5.82
N ASN A 147 -5.45 -1.38 -5.13
CA ASN A 147 -4.03 -1.25 -5.44
C ASN A 147 -3.19 -2.48 -5.05
N TRP A 148 -3.70 -3.35 -4.18
CA TRP A 148 -2.99 -4.54 -3.70
C TRP A 148 -3.38 -5.83 -4.41
N GLY A 149 -4.21 -5.75 -5.45
CA GLY A 149 -4.39 -6.86 -6.38
C GLY A 149 -5.26 -8.01 -5.89
N ARG A 150 -5.93 -7.91 -4.74
CA ARG A 150 -6.85 -8.95 -4.25
C ARG A 150 -8.09 -9.07 -5.15
N ARG A 151 -8.57 -10.29 -5.40
CA ARG A 151 -9.63 -10.57 -6.40
C ARG A 151 -10.76 -11.50 -5.93
N ASP A 152 -10.68 -12.04 -4.72
CA ASP A 152 -11.73 -12.87 -4.11
C ASP A 152 -12.86 -12.01 -3.52
N TYR A 153 -13.50 -11.19 -4.36
CA TYR A 153 -14.54 -10.20 -3.98
C TYR A 153 -15.68 -10.80 -3.15
N ASP A 154 -16.00 -12.09 -3.36
CA ASP A 154 -17.02 -12.80 -2.60
C ASP A 154 -16.69 -12.91 -1.11
N VAL A 155 -15.40 -12.97 -0.73
CA VAL A 155 -14.99 -12.98 0.67
C VAL A 155 -15.35 -11.66 1.34
N TYR A 156 -15.02 -10.54 0.69
CA TYR A 156 -15.38 -9.21 1.17
C TYR A 156 -16.90 -9.05 1.27
N LYS A 157 -17.63 -9.43 0.21
CA LYS A 157 -19.09 -9.29 0.18
C LYS A 157 -19.79 -10.11 1.26
N LYS A 158 -19.32 -11.33 1.54
CA LYS A 158 -19.86 -12.15 2.64
C LYS A 158 -19.57 -11.55 4.01
N LEU A 159 -18.42 -10.89 4.15
CA LEU A 159 -18.02 -10.31 5.42
C LEU A 159 -18.70 -8.97 5.71
N TYR A 160 -18.86 -8.13 4.70
CA TYR A 160 -19.33 -6.74 4.85
C TYR A 160 -20.71 -6.49 4.24
N GLY A 161 -21.32 -7.49 3.60
CA GLY A 161 -22.60 -7.40 2.90
C GLY A 161 -22.57 -6.64 1.57
N VAL A 162 -21.52 -5.86 1.29
CA VAL A 162 -21.44 -4.93 0.14
C VAL A 162 -20.20 -5.19 -0.71
N HIS A 163 -20.19 -4.68 -1.94
CA HIS A 163 -19.01 -4.74 -2.81
C HIS A 163 -17.97 -3.68 -2.38
N PRO A 164 -16.65 -3.95 -2.42
CA PRO A 164 -15.64 -3.02 -1.92
C PRO A 164 -15.61 -1.66 -2.64
N LYS A 165 -16.11 -1.58 -3.88
CA LYS A 165 -16.22 -0.29 -4.61
C LYS A 165 -17.33 0.61 -4.08
N ASP A 166 -18.31 0.05 -3.38
CA ASP A 166 -19.50 0.77 -2.93
C ASP A 166 -19.44 1.14 -1.45
N ILE A 167 -18.43 0.64 -0.71
CA ILE A 167 -18.35 0.77 0.75
C ILE A 167 -18.40 2.22 1.23
N ALA A 168 -17.83 3.16 0.47
CA ALA A 168 -17.80 4.58 0.82
C ALA A 168 -19.19 5.24 0.94
N LYS A 169 -20.26 4.58 0.47
CA LYS A 169 -21.64 5.07 0.57
C LYS A 169 -22.31 4.70 1.91
N TYR A 170 -21.71 3.78 2.67
CA TYR A 170 -22.36 3.18 3.84
C TYR A 170 -21.82 3.76 5.15
N CYS A 171 -22.59 3.55 6.23
CA CYS A 171 -22.14 3.82 7.60
C CYS A 171 -21.11 2.76 8.02
N MET A 172 -19.84 3.16 8.13
CA MET A 172 -18.72 2.24 8.37
C MET A 172 -18.84 1.52 9.72
N ASP A 173 -19.20 2.24 10.79
CA ASP A 173 -19.23 1.69 12.15
C ASP A 173 -20.08 0.41 12.27
N ILE A 174 -21.26 0.37 11.63
CA ILE A 174 -22.15 -0.79 11.66
C ILE A 174 -21.62 -1.94 10.81
N ILE A 175 -21.01 -1.63 9.67
CA ILE A 175 -20.44 -2.64 8.78
C ILE A 175 -19.20 -3.27 9.41
N ASP A 176 -18.33 -2.47 10.00
CA ASP A 176 -17.13 -2.91 10.71
C ASP A 176 -17.51 -3.73 11.94
N GLU A 177 -18.56 -3.33 12.65
CA GLU A 177 -19.11 -4.08 13.76
C GLU A 177 -19.66 -5.45 13.33
N HIS A 178 -20.51 -5.51 12.31
CA HIS A 178 -21.02 -6.78 11.75
C HIS A 178 -19.86 -7.72 11.38
N ALA A 179 -18.87 -7.22 10.65
CA ALA A 179 -17.71 -7.99 10.24
C ALA A 179 -16.90 -8.49 11.45
N THR A 180 -16.77 -7.67 12.50
CA THR A 180 -16.11 -8.06 13.75
C THR A 180 -16.82 -9.24 14.41
N PHE A 181 -18.15 -9.21 14.49
CA PHE A 181 -18.93 -10.31 15.07
C PHE A 181 -18.84 -11.60 14.24
N VAL A 182 -18.99 -11.49 12.92
CA VAL A 182 -19.05 -12.64 12.01
C VAL A 182 -17.67 -13.28 11.81
N ALA A 183 -16.59 -12.49 11.84
CA ALA A 183 -15.23 -13.01 11.69
C ALA A 183 -14.64 -13.65 12.95
N ALA A 184 -15.16 -13.31 14.14
CA ALA A 184 -14.55 -13.72 15.39
C ALA A 184 -14.68 -15.22 15.68
N ASP A 185 -13.57 -15.85 16.09
CA ASP A 185 -13.49 -17.29 16.38
C ASP A 185 -14.08 -17.67 17.75
N ASP A 186 -14.28 -16.70 18.64
CA ASP A 186 -14.75 -16.90 20.02
C ASP A 186 -16.27 -16.79 20.18
N ARG A 187 -16.99 -16.66 19.07
CA ARG A 187 -18.45 -16.53 19.05
C ARG A 187 -19.07 -17.12 17.79
N GLU A 188 -20.34 -17.47 17.91
CA GLU A 188 -21.23 -17.87 16.83
C GLU A 188 -22.35 -16.85 16.68
N CYS A 189 -22.63 -16.45 15.45
CA CYS A 189 -23.75 -15.58 15.12
C CYS A 189 -24.89 -16.42 14.54
N SER A 190 -26.11 -16.18 14.99
CA SER A 190 -27.28 -16.82 14.42
C SER A 190 -27.56 -16.30 12.99
N PRO A 191 -28.28 -17.07 12.15
CA PRO A 191 -28.74 -16.57 10.85
C PRO A 191 -29.56 -15.29 10.95
N LYS A 192 -30.22 -15.04 12.10
CA LYS A 192 -31.06 -13.87 12.29
C LYS A 192 -30.25 -12.57 12.34
N LEU A 193 -29.04 -12.61 12.90
CA LEU A 193 -28.12 -11.47 12.90
C LEU A 193 -27.86 -11.00 11.46
N GLU A 194 -27.56 -11.95 10.56
CA GLU A 194 -27.32 -11.67 9.14
C GLU A 194 -28.58 -11.14 8.44
N GLU A 195 -29.75 -11.73 8.69
CA GLU A 195 -31.01 -11.24 8.12
C GLU A 195 -31.29 -9.77 8.48
N LEU A 196 -31.04 -9.39 9.72
CA LEU A 196 -31.26 -8.04 10.22
C LEU A 196 -30.22 -7.06 9.68
N PHE A 197 -28.96 -7.47 9.55
CA PHE A 197 -27.93 -6.69 8.88
C PHE A 197 -28.28 -6.43 7.41
N GLN A 198 -28.68 -7.47 6.68
CA GLN A 198 -29.10 -7.35 5.29
C GLN A 198 -30.37 -6.50 5.14
N LYS A 199 -31.28 -6.53 6.13
CA LYS A 199 -32.44 -5.63 6.17
C LYS A 199 -31.99 -4.18 6.29
N TYR A 200 -31.04 -3.88 7.17
CA TYR A 200 -30.46 -2.55 7.31
C TYR A 200 -29.83 -2.05 6.00
N LEU A 201 -28.99 -2.86 5.35
CA LEU A 201 -28.36 -2.47 4.08
C LEU A 201 -29.39 -2.16 2.98
N ARG A 202 -30.46 -2.96 2.86
CA ARG A 202 -31.54 -2.72 1.89
C ARG A 202 -32.33 -1.45 2.21
N ASP A 203 -32.65 -1.22 3.49
CA ASP A 203 -33.37 -0.01 3.90
C ASP A 203 -32.50 1.24 3.61
N LEU A 204 -31.19 1.17 3.86
CA LEU A 204 -30.23 2.24 3.61
C LEU A 204 -30.11 2.56 2.12
N GLU A 205 -29.96 1.53 1.28
CA GLU A 205 -29.91 1.68 -0.18
C GLU A 205 -31.21 2.28 -0.73
N ALA A 206 -32.38 1.80 -0.25
CA ALA A 206 -33.68 2.30 -0.67
C ALA A 206 -33.95 3.76 -0.28
N ALA A 207 -33.27 4.27 0.75
CA ALA A 207 -33.34 5.65 1.20
C ALA A 207 -32.23 6.54 0.59
N GLU A 208 -31.45 6.02 -0.37
CA GLU A 208 -30.32 6.72 -1.00
C GLU A 208 -29.23 7.16 -0.01
N TYR A 209 -28.94 6.33 0.99
CA TYR A 209 -27.82 6.52 1.93
C TYR A 209 -27.92 7.82 2.75
N PRO A 210 -29.02 8.04 3.51
CA PRO A 210 -29.14 9.23 4.35
C PRO A 210 -28.03 9.23 5.40
N HIS A 211 -27.35 10.36 5.59
CA HIS A 211 -26.29 10.49 6.59
C HIS A 211 -26.81 10.89 7.99
N ASP A 212 -28.04 11.38 8.06
CA ASP A 212 -28.64 12.00 9.23
C ASP A 212 -29.75 11.14 9.87
N PHE A 213 -29.91 9.88 9.45
CA PHE A 213 -30.94 8.96 9.96
C PHE A 213 -30.89 8.71 11.49
N LEU A 214 -29.77 9.06 12.14
CA LEU A 214 -29.61 9.01 13.59
C LEU A 214 -30.23 10.23 14.31
N PHE A 215 -30.58 11.29 13.60
CA PHE A 215 -31.31 12.44 14.12
C PHE A 215 -32.83 12.24 13.97
N GLU A 216 -33.58 12.64 14.98
CA GLU A 216 -35.03 12.42 15.01
C GLU A 216 -35.75 13.29 13.96
N GLU A 217 -35.21 14.48 13.70
CA GLU A 217 -35.69 15.45 12.74
C GLU A 217 -35.67 14.91 11.30
N ALA A 218 -34.64 14.13 10.95
CA ALA A 218 -34.51 13.51 9.63
C ALA A 218 -35.53 12.38 9.40
N CYS A 219 -36.05 11.80 10.48
CA CYS A 219 -37.00 10.67 10.44
C CYS A 219 -38.45 11.09 10.13
N GLN A 220 -38.69 12.34 9.74
CA GLN A 220 -39.97 12.76 9.16
C GLN A 220 -40.21 12.07 7.80
N ASP A 221 -39.14 11.77 7.05
CA ASP A 221 -39.23 10.91 5.87
C ASP A 221 -39.42 9.44 6.30
N PRO A 222 -40.50 8.76 5.86
CA PRO A 222 -40.73 7.35 6.17
C PRO A 222 -39.59 6.41 5.72
N ALA A 223 -38.83 6.75 4.68
CA ALA A 223 -37.69 5.97 4.24
C ALA A 223 -36.53 6.07 5.24
N VAL A 224 -36.19 7.27 5.68
CA VAL A 224 -35.17 7.52 6.70
C VAL A 224 -35.56 6.87 8.04
N ALA A 225 -36.84 6.96 8.42
CA ALA A 225 -37.36 6.28 9.61
C ALA A 225 -37.19 4.75 9.56
N ARG A 226 -37.35 4.13 8.38
CA ARG A 226 -37.10 2.69 8.19
C ARG A 226 -35.63 2.33 8.38
N VAL A 227 -34.70 3.14 7.85
CA VAL A 227 -33.25 2.96 8.05
C VAL A 227 -32.92 2.98 9.54
N ARG A 228 -33.41 3.99 10.27
CA ARG A 228 -33.22 4.08 11.73
C ARG A 228 -33.80 2.85 12.44
N GLY A 229 -34.98 2.40 12.03
CA GLY A 229 -35.63 1.22 12.57
C GLY A 229 -34.76 -0.04 12.44
N SER A 230 -34.30 -0.36 11.23
CA SER A 230 -33.45 -1.53 10.97
C SER A 230 -32.06 -1.41 11.60
N TYR A 231 -31.48 -0.21 11.64
CA TYR A 231 -30.23 0.06 12.36
C TYR A 231 -30.31 -0.38 13.82
N TRP A 232 -31.32 0.09 14.55
CA TRP A 232 -31.48 -0.26 15.96
C TRP A 232 -31.92 -1.71 16.18
N GLU A 233 -32.68 -2.28 15.24
CA GLU A 233 -33.06 -3.69 15.26
C GLU A 233 -31.82 -4.60 15.14
N PHE A 234 -30.91 -4.30 14.20
CA PHE A 234 -29.63 -4.99 14.07
C PHE A 234 -28.78 -4.83 15.34
N LEU A 235 -28.60 -3.61 15.85
CA LEU A 235 -27.79 -3.37 17.05
C LEU A 235 -28.32 -4.11 18.29
N ARG A 236 -29.63 -4.17 18.50
CA ARG A 236 -30.20 -4.92 19.63
C ARG A 236 -30.05 -6.43 19.45
N SER A 237 -30.07 -6.92 18.22
CA SER A 237 -29.95 -8.34 17.96
C SER A 237 -28.60 -8.93 18.39
N ARG A 238 -27.54 -8.12 18.52
CA ARG A 238 -26.24 -8.58 19.06
C ARG A 238 -26.36 -9.21 20.45
N GLU A 239 -27.32 -8.76 21.25
CA GLU A 239 -27.51 -9.26 22.62
C GLU A 239 -28.16 -10.65 22.65
N THR A 240 -28.93 -11.02 21.62
CA THR A 240 -29.72 -12.26 21.56
C THR A 240 -29.19 -13.26 20.54
N GLU A 241 -28.56 -12.76 19.47
CA GLU A 241 -28.16 -13.55 18.30
C GLU A 241 -26.66 -13.90 18.27
N VAL A 242 -25.88 -13.46 19.27
CA VAL A 242 -24.46 -13.78 19.40
C VAL A 242 -24.25 -14.69 20.61
N ARG A 243 -23.68 -15.87 20.36
CA ARG A 243 -23.34 -16.84 21.39
C ARG A 243 -21.83 -16.95 21.55
N TRP A 244 -21.34 -16.66 22.75
CA TRP A 244 -19.92 -16.72 23.08
C TRP A 244 -19.48 -18.13 23.46
N HIS A 245 -18.25 -18.48 23.08
CA HIS A 245 -17.57 -19.69 23.50
C HIS A 245 -16.75 -19.40 24.77
N GLY A 246 -17.05 -20.10 25.87
CA GLY A 246 -16.34 -19.95 27.15
C GLY A 246 -16.85 -18.82 28.05
N HIS A 247 -16.19 -18.63 29.20
CA HIS A 247 -16.56 -17.58 30.16
C HIS A 247 -16.10 -16.21 29.63
N ARG A 248 -17.08 -15.33 29.37
CA ARG A 248 -16.90 -13.88 29.12
C ARG A 248 -15.86 -13.29 30.08
N LYS A 249 -14.72 -12.81 29.57
CA LYS A 249 -13.89 -11.84 30.31
C LYS A 249 -14.42 -10.45 29.95
N PRO A 250 -15.08 -9.72 30.86
CA PRO A 250 -15.81 -8.51 30.51
C PRO A 250 -14.94 -7.30 30.10
N ASP A 251 -13.61 -7.37 30.21
CA ASP A 251 -12.77 -6.16 30.31
C ASP A 251 -11.64 -6.04 29.27
N GLN A 252 -11.73 -6.66 28.08
CA GLN A 252 -10.65 -6.57 27.08
C GLN A 252 -10.93 -5.78 25.81
N ASP A 253 -12.14 -5.25 25.60
CA ASP A 253 -12.49 -4.59 24.33
C ASP A 253 -12.41 -3.04 24.36
N TYR A 254 -11.90 -2.43 25.43
CA TYR A 254 -11.70 -0.97 25.51
C TYR A 254 -10.40 -0.59 26.22
N GLN A 255 -9.26 -0.99 25.66
CA GLN A 255 -8.00 -0.27 25.87
C GLN A 255 -7.26 -0.21 24.54
N ASP A 256 -7.49 0.88 23.81
CA ASP A 256 -6.47 1.73 23.19
C ASP A 256 -7.10 3.09 22.81
#